data_AF-A0A0R2STG6-F1
#
_entry.id   AF-A0A0R2STG6-F1
#
_cell.length_a   1.000
_cell.length_b   1.000
_cell.length_c   1.000
_cell.angle_alpha   90.00
_cell.angle_beta   90.00
_cell.angle_gamma   90.00
#
_symmetry.space_group_name_H-M   'P 1'
#
loop_
_entity.id
_entity.type
_entity.pdbx_description
1 polymer ?
#
loop_
_entity_poly.entity_id
_entity_poly.type
_entity_poly.pdbx_seq_one_letter_code
_entity_poly.pdbx_strand_id
1 'polypeptide(L)'
;YSAPIEVLVGIDLEGELAGIEILFYRESYKSIRGDFLNSERFPNQFAGKSVADGFRVGRDIDGVSRATISSWAVSRGIRNSAREVASAYLGEAAIFANASVEDQALSLLAPLSWEGLIDDGLVKPWPVSLEDGSQIELTVAFMGNEKLGEMLVGSEDYSRAEREASNRVSAGTLLLIGIAGNASSPFRQENLALQQNEWTYQVERRRFVYVGSAEEGKSRNKMRFAGAIVLPPEVDIAQPFTLFYNTGIEVDSIDQLEQVVYQVPPIALALAQGRQVPAEFLPDIKDEYADLPVETSLQALLNSAPWSETALLVLLLCVATTAFVLKNARLRWAALLFTFVYLGFVNGTFLSVSHLTNFIKQGPGLFLNDLPLLILVVFTLVTTVFWGRVFCSSLCPFGALQDILERIVPKRWRRTLPQWLHDRALWLKYVILAGLMVTAVSYSELTVFQYFEPFGTLFYQSQSVLLWAILSLFVLGSVFVPRFYCRYACPLGASLGVISVAAFWKIKRVPQCEVCKVCESACPTGAIRMQKI
;
A
#
# COMPACT_ATOMS: atom_id res chain seq x y z
N TYR A 1 7.93 -6.54 10.99
CA TYR A 1 6.71 -7.20 11.49
C TYR A 1 7.11 -8.34 12.42
N SER A 2 6.57 -8.39 13.63
CA SER A 2 7.02 -9.33 14.68
C SER A 2 5.89 -10.13 15.32
N ALA A 3 4.67 -9.61 15.33
CA ALA A 3 3.47 -10.31 15.79
C ALA A 3 2.22 -9.66 15.15
N PRO A 4 1.02 -10.27 15.30
CA PRO A 4 -0.24 -9.63 14.96
C PRO A 4 -0.35 -8.23 15.55
N ILE A 5 -1.04 -7.36 14.80
CA ILE A 5 -1.30 -5.97 15.18
C ILE A 5 -2.79 -5.87 15.41
N GLU A 6 -3.18 -5.60 16.64
CA GLU A 6 -4.56 -5.37 17.05
C GLU A 6 -4.89 -3.91 16.77
N VAL A 7 -5.88 -3.73 15.91
CA VAL A 7 -6.37 -2.43 15.47
C VAL A 7 -7.86 -2.41 15.76
N LEU A 8 -8.31 -1.39 16.48
CA LEU A 8 -9.72 -1.05 16.58
C LEU A 8 -10.07 -0.22 15.34
N VAL A 9 -11.11 -0.64 14.62
CA VAL A 9 -11.62 0.09 13.47
C VAL A 9 -13.03 0.55 13.81
N GLY A 10 -13.23 1.86 13.86
CA GLY A 10 -14.57 2.45 13.96
C GLY A 10 -15.14 2.61 12.56
N ILE A 11 -16.36 2.12 12.35
CA ILE A 11 -17.10 2.25 11.10
C ILE A 11 -18.47 2.81 11.46
N ASP A 12 -18.92 3.80 10.72
CA ASP A 12 -20.27 4.34 10.88
C ASP A 12 -21.32 3.52 10.09
N LEU A 13 -22.57 3.94 10.17
CA LEU A 13 -23.67 3.23 9.49
C LEU A 13 -23.64 3.47 7.97
N GLU A 14 -22.91 4.50 7.57
CA GLU A 14 -22.68 4.91 6.21
C GLU A 14 -21.46 4.20 5.63
N GLY A 15 -20.75 3.32 6.36
CA GLY A 15 -19.60 2.55 5.89
C GLY A 15 -18.36 3.39 5.57
N GLU A 16 -18.21 4.54 6.23
CA GLU A 16 -16.95 5.27 6.34
C GLU A 16 -16.24 4.89 7.65
N LEU A 17 -14.91 4.98 7.64
CA LEU A 17 -14.12 4.76 8.83
C LEU A 17 -14.16 6.02 9.70
N ALA A 18 -14.86 5.94 10.84
CA ALA A 18 -14.83 6.98 11.87
C ALA A 18 -13.39 7.21 12.40
N GLY A 19 -12.55 6.19 12.31
CA GLY A 19 -11.13 6.25 12.65
C GLY A 19 -10.59 4.86 12.97
N ILE A 20 -9.27 4.80 13.18
CA ILE A 20 -8.63 3.58 13.66
C ILE A 20 -7.72 3.89 14.84
N GLU A 21 -7.65 2.96 15.78
CA GLU A 21 -6.75 3.05 16.92
C GLU A 21 -5.94 1.76 17.01
N ILE A 22 -4.62 1.89 17.11
CA ILE A 22 -3.76 0.73 17.27
C ILE A 22 -3.72 0.39 18.75
N LEU A 23 -4.58 -0.54 19.16
CA LEU A 23 -4.72 -0.98 20.54
C LEU A 23 -3.43 -1.63 21.04
N PHE A 24 -2.92 -2.56 20.23
CA PHE A 24 -1.80 -3.36 20.64
C PHE A 24 -1.01 -3.85 19.43
N TYR A 25 0.31 -3.72 19.49
CA TYR A 25 1.16 -4.36 18.51
C TYR A 25 2.54 -4.59 19.07
N ARG A 26 3.17 -5.65 18.56
CA ARG A 26 4.57 -5.92 18.82
C ARG A 26 5.35 -5.75 17.56
N GLU A 27 6.23 -4.77 17.62
CA GLU A 27 7.27 -4.66 16.63
C GLU A 27 8.65 -4.63 17.24
N SER A 28 9.59 -5.24 16.51
CA SER A 28 11.02 -5.21 16.82
C SER A 28 11.51 -3.77 16.98
N TYR A 29 10.87 -2.83 16.29
CA TYR A 29 11.18 -1.40 16.36
C TYR A 29 10.41 -0.62 17.44
N LYS A 30 9.36 -1.17 18.09
CA LYS A 30 8.53 -0.40 19.05
C LYS A 30 9.32 0.03 20.28
N SER A 31 10.22 -0.83 20.76
CA SER A 31 11.16 -0.54 21.85
C SER A 31 12.23 0.50 21.49
N ILE A 32 12.42 0.80 20.21
CA ILE A 32 13.54 1.63 19.68
C ILE A 32 13.03 2.95 19.09
N ARG A 33 11.86 2.96 18.46
CA ARG A 33 11.26 4.12 17.77
C ARG A 33 10.01 4.67 18.46
N GLY A 34 9.68 4.15 19.64
CA GLY A 34 8.43 4.44 20.31
C GLY A 34 7.24 3.89 19.54
N ASP A 35 6.06 4.44 19.79
CA ASP A 35 4.83 4.00 19.15
C ASP A 35 4.69 4.57 17.72
N PHE A 36 5.57 4.12 16.83
CA PHE A 36 5.66 4.64 15.46
C PHE A 36 4.46 4.29 14.58
N LEU A 37 3.70 3.23 14.92
CA LEU A 37 2.49 2.88 14.18
C LEU A 37 1.28 3.63 14.72
N ASN A 38 1.21 3.87 16.04
CA ASN A 38 0.16 4.68 16.64
C ASN A 38 0.51 6.18 16.67
N SER A 39 1.51 6.61 15.89
CA SER A 39 1.80 8.04 15.72
C SER A 39 0.67 8.67 14.92
N GLU A 40 0.10 9.79 15.39
CA GLU A 40 -1.10 10.45 14.82
C GLU A 40 -1.14 10.47 13.27
N ARG A 41 0.02 10.65 12.63
CA ARG A 41 0.14 10.68 11.16
C ARG A 41 -0.32 9.39 10.46
N PHE A 42 -0.08 8.20 11.01
CA PHE A 42 -0.43 6.95 10.32
C PHE A 42 -1.91 6.56 10.50
N PRO A 43 -2.48 6.51 11.72
CA PRO A 43 -3.90 6.19 11.95
C PRO A 43 -4.87 7.25 11.43
N ASN A 44 -4.53 8.55 11.53
CA ASN A 44 -5.45 9.62 11.11
C ASN A 44 -5.71 9.65 9.61
N GLN A 45 -4.88 8.97 8.80
CA GLN A 45 -5.12 8.83 7.37
C GLN A 45 -6.33 7.97 7.06
N PHE A 46 -6.80 7.13 7.98
CA PHE A 46 -7.92 6.23 7.74
C PHE A 46 -9.27 6.87 8.10
N ALA A 47 -9.28 7.94 8.89
CA ALA A 47 -10.52 8.64 9.25
C ALA A 47 -11.16 9.28 8.01
N GLY A 48 -12.47 9.11 7.84
CA GLY A 48 -13.24 9.60 6.70
C GLY A 48 -12.95 8.87 5.39
N LYS A 49 -12.19 7.78 5.41
CA LYS A 49 -12.02 6.92 4.23
C LYS A 49 -13.14 5.89 4.16
N SER A 50 -13.47 5.47 2.95
CA SER A 50 -14.52 4.50 2.71
C SER A 50 -14.02 3.07 2.84
N VAL A 51 -14.88 2.14 3.28
CA VAL A 51 -14.59 0.69 3.21
C VAL A 51 -14.37 0.19 1.77
N ALA A 52 -14.85 0.93 0.76
CA ALA A 52 -14.66 0.63 -0.66
C ALA A 52 -13.23 0.90 -1.15
N ASP A 53 -12.48 1.77 -0.46
CA ASP A 53 -11.15 2.20 -0.86
C ASP A 53 -10.13 1.07 -0.86
N GLY A 54 -9.06 1.24 -1.65
CA GLY A 54 -8.01 0.22 -1.83
C GLY A 54 -7.06 0.06 -0.65
N PHE A 55 -6.91 1.09 0.19
CA PHE A 55 -5.93 1.24 1.29
C PHE A 55 -4.52 0.78 0.91
N ARG A 56 -4.07 1.10 -0.31
CA ARG A 56 -2.75 0.70 -0.82
C ARG A 56 -1.67 1.62 -0.27
N VAL A 57 -0.73 1.03 0.47
CA VAL A 57 0.43 1.78 0.99
C VAL A 57 1.30 2.31 -0.15
N GLY A 58 1.59 3.61 -0.14
CA GLY A 58 2.33 4.33 -1.19
C GLY A 58 1.47 4.88 -2.33
N ARG A 59 0.14 4.64 -2.29
CA ARG A 59 -0.82 5.21 -3.25
C ARG A 59 -1.99 5.90 -2.52
N ASP A 60 -2.68 5.16 -1.66
CA ASP A 60 -3.88 5.63 -0.96
C ASP A 60 -3.59 5.99 0.51
N ILE A 61 -2.50 5.44 1.07
CA ILE A 61 -2.02 5.63 2.45
C ILE A 61 -0.49 5.79 2.44
N ASP A 62 0.04 6.80 3.11
CA ASP A 62 1.47 6.95 3.37
C ASP A 62 1.95 5.87 4.34
N GLY A 63 2.90 5.06 3.89
CA GLY A 63 3.55 4.05 4.73
C GLY A 63 4.56 4.65 5.70
N VAL A 64 4.77 3.99 6.84
CA VAL A 64 5.81 4.40 7.79
C VAL A 64 7.18 3.96 7.29
N SER A 65 8.11 4.91 7.12
CA SER A 65 9.44 4.63 6.58
C SER A 65 10.19 3.57 7.39
N ARG A 66 10.72 2.55 6.71
CA ARG A 66 11.38 1.36 7.30
C ARG A 66 10.45 0.43 8.10
N ALA A 67 9.15 0.62 8.00
CA ALA A 67 8.13 -0.26 8.55
C ALA A 67 7.08 -0.62 7.48
N THR A 68 7.52 -0.80 6.23
CA THR A 68 6.66 -1.06 5.07
C THR A 68 5.78 -2.29 5.26
N ILE A 69 6.35 -3.39 5.76
CA ILE A 69 5.59 -4.64 6.02
C ILE A 69 4.49 -4.41 7.05
N SER A 70 4.82 -3.71 8.14
CA SER A 70 3.87 -3.46 9.22
C SER A 70 2.79 -2.46 8.80
N SER A 71 3.15 -1.43 8.04
CA SER A 71 2.20 -0.48 7.45
C SER A 71 1.23 -1.19 6.50
N TRP A 72 1.75 -2.06 5.63
CA TRP A 72 0.94 -2.84 4.70
C TRP A 72 0.02 -3.84 5.41
N ALA A 73 0.53 -4.52 6.44
CA ALA A 73 -0.26 -5.45 7.24
C ALA A 73 -1.42 -4.74 7.95
N VAL A 74 -1.19 -3.56 8.53
CA VAL A 74 -2.24 -2.75 9.17
C VAL A 74 -3.26 -2.27 8.13
N SER A 75 -2.83 -1.64 7.04
CA SER A 75 -3.74 -1.15 6.00
C SER A 75 -4.60 -2.27 5.40
N ARG A 76 -4.01 -3.45 5.15
CA ARG A 76 -4.75 -4.62 4.64
C ARG A 76 -5.69 -5.21 5.69
N GLY A 77 -5.26 -5.28 6.95
CA GLY A 77 -6.08 -5.76 8.06
C GLY A 77 -7.31 -4.90 8.27
N ILE A 78 -7.13 -3.57 8.27
CA ILE A 78 -8.23 -2.59 8.34
C ILE A 78 -9.17 -2.78 7.15
N ARG A 79 -8.65 -2.86 5.92
CA ARG A 79 -9.48 -3.04 4.72
C ARG A 79 -10.37 -4.28 4.82
N ASN A 80 -9.76 -5.41 5.15
CA ASN A 80 -10.45 -6.69 5.13
C ASN A 80 -11.48 -6.78 6.26
N SER A 81 -11.10 -6.37 7.49
CA SER A 81 -12.01 -6.36 8.63
C SER A 81 -13.17 -5.39 8.44
N ALA A 82 -12.89 -4.19 7.90
CA ALA A 82 -13.93 -3.20 7.68
C ALA A 82 -14.95 -3.65 6.63
N ARG A 83 -14.50 -4.32 5.56
CA ARG A 83 -15.40 -4.91 4.56
C ARG A 83 -16.18 -6.10 5.09
N GLU A 84 -15.55 -6.95 5.91
CA GLU A 84 -16.23 -8.09 6.53
C GLU A 84 -17.36 -7.61 7.45
N VAL A 85 -17.09 -6.61 8.31
CA VAL A 85 -18.12 -5.99 9.15
C VAL A 85 -19.18 -5.29 8.31
N ALA A 86 -18.79 -4.50 7.32
CA ALA A 86 -19.74 -3.84 6.43
C ALA A 86 -20.63 -4.85 5.68
N SER A 87 -20.10 -5.99 5.24
CA SER A 87 -20.90 -7.03 4.56
C SER A 87 -21.90 -7.70 5.49
N ALA A 88 -21.52 -7.89 6.75
CA ALA A 88 -22.35 -8.56 7.74
C ALA A 88 -23.47 -7.66 8.28
N TYR A 89 -23.23 -6.34 8.37
CA TYR A 89 -24.13 -5.41 9.05
C TYR A 89 -24.75 -4.33 8.15
N LEU A 90 -24.12 -3.96 7.05
CA LEU A 90 -24.57 -2.89 6.14
C LEU A 90 -25.09 -3.42 4.79
N GLY A 91 -24.82 -4.70 4.46
CA GLY A 91 -25.18 -5.34 3.19
C GLY A 91 -24.25 -4.95 2.03
N GLU A 92 -24.11 -5.81 1.01
CA GLU A 92 -23.20 -5.58 -0.13
C GLU A 92 -23.46 -4.25 -0.85
N ALA A 93 -24.72 -3.81 -0.91
CA ALA A 93 -25.11 -2.51 -1.47
C ALA A 93 -24.44 -1.32 -0.75
N ALA A 94 -24.14 -1.40 0.55
CA ALA A 94 -23.47 -0.33 1.29
C ALA A 94 -21.94 -0.31 1.07
N ILE A 95 -21.30 -1.49 0.92
CA ILE A 95 -19.85 -1.57 0.60
C ILE A 95 -19.54 -0.93 -0.75
N PHE A 96 -20.44 -1.10 -1.71
CA PHE A 96 -20.36 -0.48 -3.03
C PHE A 96 -21.08 0.88 -3.10
N ALA A 97 -21.73 1.37 -2.04
CA ALA A 97 -22.32 2.72 -2.01
C ALA A 97 -21.33 3.82 -1.60
N ASN A 98 -20.14 3.45 -1.11
CA ASN A 98 -19.24 4.40 -0.44
C ASN A 98 -17.92 4.69 -1.16
N ALA A 99 -17.65 4.21 -2.37
CA ALA A 99 -17.01 5.17 -3.27
C ALA A 99 -17.96 6.37 -3.25
N SER A 100 -17.53 7.60 -2.92
CA SER A 100 -18.50 8.67 -2.68
C SER A 100 -19.54 8.65 -3.81
N VAL A 101 -20.83 8.77 -3.50
CA VAL A 101 -21.90 8.75 -4.54
C VAL A 101 -21.49 9.63 -5.73
N GLU A 102 -20.78 10.72 -5.42
CA GLU A 102 -20.03 11.56 -6.35
C GLU A 102 -18.98 10.82 -7.18
N ASP A 103 -17.98 10.18 -6.59
CA ASP A 103 -16.97 9.38 -7.29
C ASP A 103 -17.58 8.28 -8.16
N GLN A 104 -18.67 7.64 -7.72
CA GLN A 104 -19.34 6.60 -8.51
C GLN A 104 -20.00 7.19 -9.75
N ALA A 105 -20.83 8.20 -9.57
CA ALA A 105 -21.50 8.86 -10.66
C ALA A 105 -20.51 9.53 -11.62
N LEU A 106 -19.45 10.15 -11.09
CA LEU A 106 -18.36 10.71 -11.89
C LEU A 106 -17.56 9.60 -12.61
N SER A 107 -17.39 8.41 -12.03
CA SER A 107 -16.72 7.31 -12.71
C SER A 107 -17.48 6.81 -13.95
N LEU A 108 -18.81 6.99 -13.97
CA LEU A 108 -19.67 6.68 -15.11
C LEU A 108 -19.71 7.82 -16.14
N LEU A 109 -19.77 9.07 -15.69
CA LEU A 109 -19.90 10.24 -16.57
C LEU A 109 -18.56 10.76 -17.13
N ALA A 110 -17.49 10.74 -16.34
CA ALA A 110 -16.19 11.28 -16.74
C ALA A 110 -15.54 10.58 -17.95
N PRO A 111 -15.72 9.26 -18.18
CA PRO A 111 -15.25 8.60 -19.40
C PRO A 111 -16.00 9.01 -20.67
N LEU A 112 -17.25 9.50 -20.56
CA LEU A 112 -18.08 9.83 -21.73
C LEU A 112 -17.47 11.00 -22.53
N SER A 113 -17.52 10.93 -23.86
CA SER A 113 -17.22 12.06 -24.73
C SER A 113 -18.36 13.09 -24.68
N TRP A 114 -18.17 14.26 -25.30
CA TRP A 114 -19.27 15.24 -25.43
C TRP A 114 -20.50 14.63 -26.12
N GLU A 115 -20.27 13.85 -27.16
CA GLU A 115 -21.30 13.11 -27.88
C GLU A 115 -21.95 12.04 -26.98
N GLY A 116 -21.16 11.33 -26.16
CA GLY A 116 -21.70 10.39 -25.17
C GLY A 116 -22.55 11.06 -24.08
N LEU A 117 -22.23 12.30 -23.69
CA LEU A 117 -23.06 13.09 -22.76
C LEU A 117 -24.36 13.58 -23.43
N ILE A 118 -24.39 13.71 -24.76
CA ILE A 118 -25.62 13.97 -25.51
C ILE A 118 -26.50 12.72 -25.55
N ASP A 119 -25.89 11.56 -25.79
CA ASP A 119 -26.60 10.27 -25.81
C ASP A 119 -27.18 9.91 -24.42
N ASP A 120 -26.46 10.23 -23.34
CA ASP A 120 -26.93 10.10 -21.94
C ASP A 120 -28.06 11.10 -21.59
N GLY A 121 -28.22 12.15 -22.39
CA GLY A 121 -29.21 13.21 -22.16
C GLY A 121 -28.78 14.29 -21.18
N LEU A 122 -27.58 14.20 -20.59
CA LEU A 122 -27.04 15.24 -19.72
C LEU A 122 -26.85 16.54 -20.49
N VAL A 123 -26.37 16.45 -21.72
CA VAL A 123 -26.22 17.57 -22.64
C VAL A 123 -27.33 17.49 -23.70
N LYS A 124 -28.11 18.56 -23.85
CA LYS A 124 -29.18 18.62 -24.85
C LYS A 124 -28.96 19.77 -25.82
N PRO A 125 -28.59 19.49 -27.09
CA PRO A 125 -28.55 20.49 -28.14
C PRO A 125 -29.96 21.05 -28.41
N TRP A 126 -30.04 22.35 -28.62
CA TRP A 126 -31.27 23.09 -28.87
C TRP A 126 -31.01 24.16 -29.94
N PRO A 127 -31.00 23.78 -31.23
CA PRO A 127 -30.89 24.73 -32.31
C PRO A 127 -32.18 25.55 -32.41
N VAL A 128 -32.06 26.88 -32.36
CA VAL A 128 -33.16 27.82 -32.48
C VAL A 128 -33.01 28.56 -33.80
N SER A 129 -34.03 28.46 -34.66
CA SER A 129 -34.06 29.18 -35.93
C SER A 129 -34.63 30.58 -35.73
N LEU A 130 -33.96 31.59 -36.29
CA LEU A 130 -34.42 32.97 -36.29
C LEU A 130 -35.17 33.29 -37.58
N GLU A 131 -36.01 34.32 -37.56
CA GLU A 131 -36.84 34.74 -38.70
C GLU A 131 -36.01 35.09 -39.95
N ASP A 132 -34.76 35.51 -39.76
CA ASP A 132 -33.84 35.86 -40.86
C ASP A 132 -33.12 34.66 -41.47
N GLY A 133 -33.43 33.45 -41.00
CA GLY A 133 -32.83 32.18 -41.44
C GLY A 133 -31.48 31.87 -40.79
N SER A 134 -30.95 32.73 -39.92
CA SER A 134 -29.77 32.40 -39.11
C SER A 134 -30.15 31.51 -37.92
N GLN A 135 -29.19 30.78 -37.35
CA GLN A 135 -29.44 29.86 -36.24
C GLN A 135 -28.58 30.18 -35.02
N ILE A 136 -29.23 30.22 -33.86
CA ILE A 136 -28.55 30.18 -32.56
C ILE A 136 -28.50 28.72 -32.13
N GLU A 137 -27.30 28.19 -31.93
CA GLU A 137 -27.13 26.84 -31.39
C GLU A 137 -27.06 26.95 -29.87
N LEU A 138 -28.19 26.74 -29.20
CA LEU A 138 -28.23 26.64 -27.75
C LEU A 138 -27.90 25.20 -27.32
N THR A 139 -27.35 25.06 -26.12
CA THR A 139 -27.13 23.76 -25.49
C THR A 139 -27.50 23.86 -24.03
N VAL A 140 -28.24 22.88 -23.53
CA VAL A 140 -28.69 22.82 -22.14
C VAL A 140 -27.97 21.69 -21.43
N ALA A 141 -27.38 21.93 -20.27
CA ALA A 141 -26.81 20.87 -19.44
C ALA A 141 -26.92 21.15 -17.95
N PHE A 142 -27.31 20.14 -17.17
CA PHE A 142 -27.42 20.28 -15.73
C PHE A 142 -26.05 20.26 -15.05
N MET A 143 -25.79 21.25 -14.18
CA MET A 143 -24.53 21.38 -13.46
C MET A 143 -24.75 21.79 -11.99
N GLY A 144 -25.85 21.30 -11.40
CA GLY A 144 -26.23 21.60 -10.02
C GLY A 144 -25.37 20.95 -8.92
N ASN A 145 -24.35 20.17 -9.28
CA ASN A 145 -23.36 19.60 -8.36
C ASN A 145 -21.96 20.14 -8.72
N GLU A 146 -21.12 20.35 -7.70
CA GLU A 146 -19.79 20.95 -7.87
C GLU A 146 -18.93 20.16 -8.85
N LYS A 147 -18.70 18.88 -8.58
CA LYS A 147 -17.83 18.04 -9.41
C LYS A 147 -18.37 17.84 -10.82
N LEU A 148 -19.69 17.72 -10.96
CA LEU A 148 -20.35 17.64 -12.26
C LEU A 148 -20.10 18.92 -13.08
N GLY A 149 -20.23 20.08 -12.44
CA GLY A 149 -19.98 21.37 -13.04
C GLY A 149 -18.51 21.57 -13.42
N GLU A 150 -17.58 21.26 -12.51
CA GLU A 150 -16.14 21.29 -12.77
C GLU A 150 -15.78 20.38 -13.97
N MET A 151 -16.39 19.20 -14.07
CA MET A 151 -16.21 18.30 -15.20
C MET A 151 -16.70 18.91 -16.52
N LEU A 152 -17.86 19.58 -16.51
CA LEU A 152 -18.47 20.15 -17.72
C LEU A 152 -17.73 21.39 -18.23
N VAL A 153 -17.42 22.36 -17.36
CA VAL A 153 -16.91 23.68 -17.76
C VAL A 153 -15.51 24.03 -17.24
N GLY A 154 -14.94 23.20 -16.38
CA GLY A 154 -13.66 23.49 -15.70
C GLY A 154 -13.88 24.09 -14.31
N SER A 155 -12.90 23.89 -13.43
CA SER A 155 -13.01 24.30 -12.02
C SER A 155 -13.04 25.82 -11.84
N GLU A 156 -12.26 26.56 -12.61
CA GLU A 156 -12.22 28.03 -12.53
C GLU A 156 -13.54 28.67 -12.98
N ASP A 157 -14.06 28.24 -14.12
CA ASP A 157 -15.31 28.75 -14.72
C ASP A 157 -16.51 28.39 -13.86
N TYR A 158 -16.57 27.14 -13.36
CA TYR A 158 -17.64 26.72 -12.47
C TYR A 158 -17.63 27.50 -11.15
N SER A 159 -16.48 27.57 -10.48
CA SER A 159 -16.34 28.27 -9.20
C SER A 159 -16.67 29.76 -9.31
N ARG A 160 -16.40 30.38 -10.47
CA ARG A 160 -16.78 31.77 -10.72
C ARG A 160 -18.29 31.93 -10.89
N ALA A 161 -18.91 31.07 -11.68
CA ALA A 161 -20.36 31.08 -11.90
C ALA A 161 -21.14 30.84 -10.60
N GLU A 162 -20.71 29.87 -9.79
CA GLU A 162 -21.32 29.55 -8.49
C GLU A 162 -21.24 30.75 -7.54
N ARG A 163 -20.07 31.35 -7.35
CA ARG A 163 -19.92 32.54 -6.50
C ARG A 163 -20.80 33.69 -6.97
N GLU A 164 -20.90 33.92 -8.28
CA GLU A 164 -21.75 34.97 -8.83
C GLU A 164 -23.24 34.67 -8.60
N ALA A 165 -23.66 33.42 -8.75
CA ALA A 165 -25.03 32.98 -8.49
C ALA A 165 -25.41 33.13 -7.02
N SER A 166 -24.56 32.64 -6.11
CA SER A 166 -24.75 32.72 -4.66
C SER A 166 -24.80 34.15 -4.13
N ASN A 167 -24.12 35.09 -4.81
CA ASN A 167 -24.21 36.53 -4.49
C ASN A 167 -25.52 37.19 -4.98
N ARG A 168 -26.19 36.62 -5.98
CA ARG A 168 -27.40 37.20 -6.58
C ARG A 168 -28.69 36.59 -6.02
N VAL A 169 -28.65 35.31 -5.64
CA VAL A 169 -29.82 34.55 -5.18
C VAL A 169 -29.41 33.59 -4.07
N SER A 170 -30.24 33.45 -3.03
CA SER A 170 -29.95 32.65 -1.83
C SER A 170 -30.05 31.13 -2.04
N ALA A 171 -30.70 30.67 -3.11
CA ALA A 171 -30.90 29.26 -3.41
C ALA A 171 -31.20 29.04 -4.90
N GLY A 172 -30.65 27.96 -5.45
CA GLY A 172 -30.96 27.46 -6.79
C GLY A 172 -29.84 26.57 -7.31
N THR A 173 -30.20 25.65 -8.21
CA THR A 173 -29.25 24.80 -8.92
C THR A 173 -28.90 25.41 -10.26
N LEU A 174 -27.68 25.16 -10.73
CA LEU A 174 -27.19 25.74 -11.97
C LEU A 174 -27.54 24.85 -13.18
N LEU A 175 -28.12 25.46 -14.20
CA LEU A 175 -28.39 24.87 -15.51
C LEU A 175 -27.59 25.64 -16.56
N LEU A 176 -26.61 24.98 -17.18
CA LEU A 176 -25.77 25.52 -18.23
C LEU A 176 -26.60 25.82 -19.49
N ILE A 177 -26.39 27.00 -20.07
CA ILE A 177 -26.85 27.42 -21.38
C ILE A 177 -25.61 27.77 -22.22
N GLY A 178 -25.18 26.82 -23.04
CA GLY A 178 -24.15 27.01 -24.05
C GLY A 178 -24.70 27.74 -25.27
N ILE A 179 -23.94 28.68 -25.81
CA ILE A 179 -24.36 29.53 -26.93
C ILE A 179 -23.30 29.43 -28.03
N ALA A 180 -23.74 28.99 -29.20
CA ALA A 180 -22.97 28.86 -30.43
C ALA A 180 -23.82 29.30 -31.65
N GLY A 181 -23.36 28.98 -32.86
CA GLY A 181 -24.02 29.33 -34.11
C GLY A 181 -23.57 30.66 -34.74
N ASN A 182 -24.25 31.03 -35.82
CA ASN A 182 -23.92 32.15 -36.70
C ASN A 182 -24.99 33.26 -36.70
N ALA A 183 -25.83 33.29 -35.66
CA ALA A 183 -26.95 34.19 -35.53
C ALA A 183 -26.60 35.66 -35.78
N SER A 184 -27.45 36.34 -36.53
CA SER A 184 -27.32 37.78 -36.81
C SER A 184 -27.63 38.65 -35.59
N SER A 185 -28.49 38.16 -34.70
CA SER A 185 -28.91 38.82 -33.47
C SER A 185 -28.24 38.19 -32.25
N PRO A 186 -27.77 38.99 -31.27
CA PRO A 186 -27.11 38.46 -30.10
C PRO A 186 -28.11 37.74 -29.19
N PHE A 187 -27.64 36.68 -28.54
CA PHE A 187 -28.39 36.00 -27.49
C PHE A 187 -28.84 36.98 -26.40
N ARG A 188 -30.13 36.94 -26.04
CA ARG A 188 -30.70 37.73 -24.95
C ARG A 188 -31.34 36.82 -23.92
N GLN A 189 -30.80 36.86 -22.70
CA GLN A 189 -31.33 36.08 -21.58
C GLN A 189 -32.80 36.44 -21.23
N GLU A 190 -33.25 37.66 -21.55
CA GLU A 190 -34.65 38.08 -21.32
C GLU A 190 -35.66 37.29 -22.15
N ASN A 191 -35.19 36.62 -23.21
CA ASN A 191 -36.03 35.83 -24.09
C ASN A 191 -36.15 34.37 -23.62
N LEU A 192 -35.55 34.02 -22.47
CA LEU A 192 -35.67 32.70 -21.88
C LEU A 192 -36.86 32.64 -20.91
N ALA A 193 -37.65 31.59 -21.04
CA ALA A 193 -38.65 31.21 -20.05
C ALA A 193 -38.57 29.72 -19.74
N LEU A 194 -39.10 29.34 -18.59
CA LEU A 194 -39.21 27.96 -18.14
C LEU A 194 -40.67 27.66 -17.82
N GLN A 195 -41.13 26.47 -18.20
CA GLN A 195 -42.45 25.96 -17.83
C GLN A 195 -42.32 24.56 -17.24
N GLN A 196 -43.03 24.32 -16.15
CA GLN A 196 -43.21 23.00 -15.58
C GLN A 196 -44.67 22.86 -15.12
N ASN A 197 -45.38 21.87 -15.66
CA ASN A 197 -46.83 21.75 -15.48
C ASN A 197 -47.56 23.04 -15.90
N GLU A 198 -48.45 23.58 -15.05
CA GLU A 198 -49.15 24.85 -15.31
C GLU A 198 -48.34 26.09 -14.87
N TRP A 199 -47.14 25.91 -14.32
CA TRP A 199 -46.31 27.00 -13.83
C TRP A 199 -45.35 27.48 -14.91
N THR A 200 -45.39 28.79 -15.20
CA THR A 200 -44.49 29.45 -16.16
C THR A 200 -43.69 30.54 -15.46
N TYR A 201 -42.40 30.62 -15.77
CA TYR A 201 -41.46 31.56 -15.18
C TYR A 201 -40.56 32.19 -16.23
N GLN A 202 -40.59 33.52 -16.31
CA GLN A 202 -39.66 34.28 -17.14
C GLN A 202 -38.31 34.40 -16.43
N VAL A 203 -37.21 34.05 -17.10
CA VAL A 203 -35.88 34.09 -16.48
C VAL A 203 -35.46 35.53 -16.23
N GLU A 204 -35.40 35.92 -14.95
CA GLU A 204 -34.96 37.24 -14.55
C GLU A 204 -33.44 37.42 -14.71
N ARG A 205 -32.99 38.65 -15.00
CA ARG A 205 -31.56 38.97 -15.15
C ARG A 205 -30.69 38.53 -13.96
N ARG A 206 -31.24 38.57 -12.74
CA ARG A 206 -30.52 38.15 -11.51
C ARG A 206 -30.29 36.64 -11.42
N ARG A 207 -31.07 35.83 -12.13
CA ARG A 207 -30.96 34.36 -12.18
C ARG A 207 -30.19 33.84 -13.38
N PHE A 208 -29.49 34.71 -14.12
CA PHE A 208 -28.60 34.28 -15.19
C PHE A 208 -27.18 34.80 -14.94
N VAL A 209 -26.21 33.89 -14.87
CA VAL A 209 -24.79 34.21 -14.57
C VAL A 209 -23.88 33.83 -15.74
N TYR A 210 -22.74 34.51 -15.84
CA TYR A 210 -21.75 34.24 -16.88
C TYR A 210 -20.85 33.08 -16.42
N VAL A 211 -20.74 32.02 -17.21
CA VAL A 211 -19.90 30.86 -16.88
C VAL A 211 -18.52 31.02 -17.49
N GLY A 212 -18.41 31.25 -18.80
CA GLY A 212 -17.12 31.33 -19.49
C GLY A 212 -17.21 31.22 -21.00
N SER A 213 -16.05 31.10 -21.65
CA SER A 213 -15.95 30.89 -23.11
C SER A 213 -15.71 29.41 -23.48
N ALA A 214 -15.98 28.48 -22.55
CA ALA A 214 -15.77 27.04 -22.73
C ALA A 214 -14.34 26.70 -23.20
N GLU A 215 -13.36 27.18 -22.44
CA GLU A 215 -11.92 26.92 -22.69
C GLU A 215 -11.46 25.62 -22.01
N GLU A 216 -12.21 25.12 -21.02
CA GLU A 216 -11.89 23.95 -20.22
C GLU A 216 -13.09 23.00 -20.05
N GLY A 217 -12.88 21.89 -19.34
CA GLY A 217 -13.88 20.85 -19.12
C GLY A 217 -14.29 20.10 -20.39
N LYS A 218 -15.38 19.35 -20.31
CA LYS A 218 -15.97 18.61 -21.44
C LYS A 218 -16.54 19.53 -22.53
N SER A 219 -16.90 20.77 -22.15
CA SER A 219 -17.41 21.80 -23.06
C SER A 219 -16.35 22.46 -23.94
N ARG A 220 -15.05 22.16 -23.73
CA ARG A 220 -13.93 22.76 -24.48
C ARG A 220 -14.18 22.78 -25.98
N ASN A 221 -14.18 23.98 -26.57
CA ASN A 221 -14.41 24.23 -28.00
C ASN A 221 -15.78 23.75 -28.55
N LYS A 222 -16.77 23.51 -27.69
CA LYS A 222 -18.13 23.09 -28.10
C LYS A 222 -19.13 24.24 -28.16
N MET A 223 -18.78 25.39 -27.58
CA MET A 223 -19.61 26.60 -27.59
C MET A 223 -18.71 27.85 -27.61
N ARG A 224 -19.26 28.99 -28.02
CA ARG A 224 -18.52 30.26 -28.08
C ARG A 224 -18.54 30.99 -26.74
N PHE A 225 -19.65 30.87 -26.02
CA PHE A 225 -19.87 31.44 -24.70
C PHE A 225 -20.87 30.55 -23.95
N ALA A 226 -20.76 30.47 -22.63
CA ALA A 226 -21.61 29.72 -21.74
C ALA A 226 -22.16 30.61 -20.63
N GLY A 227 -23.48 30.65 -20.46
CA GLY A 227 -24.14 31.19 -19.28
C GLY A 227 -24.80 30.09 -18.45
N ALA A 228 -25.33 30.43 -17.29
CA ALA A 228 -26.10 29.48 -16.48
C ALA A 228 -27.33 30.14 -15.87
N ILE A 229 -28.45 29.42 -15.92
CA ILE A 229 -29.68 29.76 -15.22
C ILE A 229 -29.57 29.21 -13.78
N VAL A 230 -29.84 30.05 -12.80
CA VAL A 230 -30.06 29.65 -11.40
C VAL A 230 -31.52 29.25 -11.27
N LEU A 231 -31.79 27.96 -11.37
CA LEU A 231 -33.14 27.40 -11.36
C LEU A 231 -33.89 27.86 -10.09
N PRO A 232 -35.14 28.36 -10.24
CA PRO A 232 -35.99 28.68 -9.10
C PRO A 232 -36.25 27.42 -8.25
N PRO A 233 -36.34 27.54 -6.91
CA PRO A 233 -36.60 26.41 -6.02
C PRO A 233 -37.95 25.73 -6.28
N GLU A 234 -38.86 26.40 -6.98
CA GLU A 234 -40.16 25.86 -7.41
C GLU A 234 -40.03 24.79 -8.51
N VAL A 235 -38.90 24.74 -9.22
CA VAL A 235 -38.64 23.75 -10.27
C VAL A 235 -38.21 22.42 -9.64
N ASP A 236 -39.04 21.39 -9.82
CA ASP A 236 -38.67 20.03 -9.45
C ASP A 236 -37.75 19.43 -10.53
N ILE A 237 -36.45 19.37 -10.25
CA ILE A 237 -35.44 18.82 -11.16
C ILE A 237 -35.62 17.32 -11.44
N ALA A 238 -36.43 16.60 -10.65
CA ALA A 238 -36.73 15.19 -10.90
C ALA A 238 -37.78 14.99 -12.00
N GLN A 239 -38.52 16.04 -12.36
CA GLN A 239 -39.52 16.04 -13.41
C GLN A 239 -39.04 16.79 -14.65
N PRO A 240 -39.51 16.43 -15.86
CA PRO A 240 -39.19 17.20 -17.06
C PRO A 240 -39.72 18.64 -16.94
N PHE A 241 -38.97 19.59 -17.48
CA PHE A 241 -39.39 20.98 -17.63
C PHE A 241 -39.04 21.48 -19.04
N THR A 242 -39.83 22.42 -19.55
CA THR A 242 -39.65 22.98 -20.88
C THR A 242 -38.97 24.33 -20.80
N LEU A 243 -37.92 24.51 -21.60
CA LEU A 243 -37.29 25.80 -21.81
C LEU A 243 -37.80 26.39 -23.11
N PHE A 244 -38.10 27.68 -23.09
CA PHE A 244 -38.52 28.46 -24.24
C PHE A 244 -37.49 29.53 -24.53
N TYR A 245 -37.24 29.78 -25.80
CA TYR A 245 -36.48 30.92 -26.26
C TYR A 245 -37.36 31.76 -27.18
N ASN A 246 -37.02 33.05 -27.30
CA ASN A 246 -37.71 34.01 -28.14
C ASN A 246 -39.11 34.44 -27.65
N THR A 247 -39.35 34.42 -26.34
CA THR A 247 -40.62 34.84 -25.72
C THR A 247 -40.93 36.35 -25.83
N GLY A 248 -40.06 37.13 -26.47
CA GLY A 248 -40.23 38.57 -26.69
C GLY A 248 -41.00 38.92 -27.97
N ILE A 249 -41.42 37.92 -28.76
CA ILE A 249 -42.20 38.08 -29.98
C ILE A 249 -43.69 37.84 -29.67
N GLU A 250 -44.59 38.56 -30.36
CA GLU A 250 -46.02 38.25 -30.32
C GLU A 250 -46.28 36.99 -31.14
N VAL A 251 -46.79 35.95 -30.49
CA VAL A 251 -47.02 34.64 -31.09
C VAL A 251 -48.46 34.21 -30.79
N ASP A 252 -49.15 33.63 -31.78
CA ASP A 252 -50.57 33.25 -31.67
C ASP A 252 -50.82 32.12 -30.65
N SER A 253 -49.81 31.27 -30.41
CA SER A 253 -49.84 30.24 -29.37
C SER A 253 -48.43 29.94 -28.83
N ILE A 254 -48.36 29.47 -27.58
CA ILE A 254 -47.08 29.09 -26.92
C ILE A 254 -46.36 27.97 -27.70
N ASP A 255 -47.10 27.12 -28.41
CA ASP A 255 -46.55 25.99 -29.20
C ASP A 255 -45.70 26.42 -30.39
N GLN A 256 -45.81 27.68 -30.82
CA GLN A 256 -45.02 28.26 -31.90
C GLN A 256 -43.68 28.85 -31.40
N LEU A 257 -43.47 28.91 -30.09
CA LEU A 257 -42.17 29.28 -29.53
C LEU A 257 -41.18 28.13 -29.69
N GLU A 258 -39.94 28.48 -30.00
CA GLU A 258 -38.84 27.52 -30.00
C GLU A 258 -38.65 26.99 -28.58
N GLN A 259 -38.73 25.66 -28.43
CA GLN A 259 -38.78 25.01 -27.13
C GLN A 259 -37.93 23.74 -27.07
N VAL A 260 -37.43 23.43 -25.86
CA VAL A 260 -36.76 22.17 -25.57
C VAL A 260 -37.23 21.61 -24.24
N VAL A 261 -37.68 20.36 -24.25
CA VAL A 261 -37.99 19.63 -23.00
C VAL A 261 -36.68 19.09 -22.43
N TYR A 262 -36.34 19.42 -21.20
CA TYR A 262 -35.15 18.92 -20.52
C TYR A 262 -35.55 18.14 -19.26
N GLN A 263 -34.94 16.98 -19.07
CA GLN A 263 -35.09 16.17 -17.87
C GLN A 263 -33.69 15.82 -17.39
N VAL A 264 -33.41 16.06 -16.11
CA VAL A 264 -32.10 15.74 -15.54
C VAL A 264 -31.93 14.21 -15.57
N PRO A 265 -30.86 13.68 -16.19
CA PRO A 265 -30.64 12.24 -16.25
C PRO A 265 -30.48 11.62 -14.85
N PRO A 266 -30.79 10.33 -14.67
CA PRO A 266 -30.81 9.70 -13.35
C PRO A 266 -29.49 9.77 -12.58
N ILE A 267 -28.34 9.66 -13.27
CA ILE A 267 -27.02 9.75 -12.63
C ILE A 267 -26.76 11.18 -12.12
N ALA A 268 -27.05 12.20 -12.93
CA ALA A 268 -26.89 13.60 -12.55
C ALA A 268 -27.92 14.05 -11.49
N LEU A 269 -29.12 13.48 -11.52
CA LEU A 269 -30.16 13.70 -10.52
C LEU A 269 -29.74 13.09 -9.16
N ALA A 270 -29.19 11.88 -9.17
CA ALA A 270 -28.64 11.22 -7.99
C ALA A 270 -27.53 12.06 -7.34
N LEU A 271 -26.60 12.59 -8.15
CA LEU A 271 -25.57 13.54 -7.74
C LEU A 271 -26.13 14.79 -7.06
N ALA A 272 -27.12 15.45 -7.67
CA ALA A 272 -27.69 16.68 -7.11
C ALA A 272 -28.50 16.46 -5.83
N GLN A 273 -29.08 15.28 -5.66
CA GLN A 273 -29.89 14.94 -4.48
C GLN A 273 -29.09 14.24 -3.38
N GLY A 274 -27.80 13.94 -3.60
CA GLY A 274 -27.00 13.12 -2.70
C GLY A 274 -27.57 11.71 -2.51
N ARG A 275 -28.24 11.17 -3.52
CA ARG A 275 -28.86 9.83 -3.50
C ARG A 275 -27.99 8.83 -4.25
N GLN A 276 -28.07 7.55 -3.90
CA GLN A 276 -27.35 6.49 -4.60
C GLN A 276 -27.70 6.46 -6.09
N VAL A 277 -26.71 6.16 -6.94
CA VAL A 277 -26.92 5.95 -8.38
C VAL A 277 -27.84 4.74 -8.56
N PRO A 278 -28.90 4.82 -9.38
CA PRO A 278 -29.80 3.70 -9.57
C PRO A 278 -29.07 2.46 -10.08
N ALA A 279 -29.41 1.30 -9.52
CA ALA A 279 -28.69 0.04 -9.76
C ALA A 279 -28.64 -0.39 -11.24
N GLU A 280 -29.56 0.11 -12.07
CA GLU A 280 -29.59 -0.14 -13.52
C GLU A 280 -28.45 0.53 -14.30
N PHE A 281 -27.87 1.61 -13.77
CA PHE A 281 -26.73 2.32 -14.37
C PHE A 281 -25.39 1.87 -13.81
N LEU A 282 -25.41 1.18 -12.68
CA LEU A 282 -24.20 0.53 -12.18
C LEU A 282 -23.87 -0.61 -13.14
N PRO A 283 -22.58 -0.81 -13.46
CA PRO A 283 -22.18 -1.98 -14.23
C PRO A 283 -22.74 -3.22 -13.55
N ASP A 284 -23.40 -4.09 -14.31
CA ASP A 284 -23.82 -5.41 -13.85
C ASP A 284 -22.55 -6.13 -13.42
N ILE A 285 -22.22 -6.06 -12.13
CA ILE A 285 -21.17 -6.87 -11.52
C ILE A 285 -21.74 -8.28 -11.43
N LYS A 286 -22.00 -8.88 -12.60
CA LYS A 286 -21.92 -10.33 -12.73
C LYS A 286 -20.58 -10.69 -12.14
N ASP A 287 -20.61 -11.66 -11.24
CA ASP A 287 -19.52 -12.26 -10.51
C ASP A 287 -18.36 -12.75 -11.41
N GLU A 288 -17.72 -11.87 -12.17
CA GLU A 288 -16.47 -12.13 -12.89
C GLU A 288 -15.30 -12.30 -11.90
N TYR A 289 -15.56 -12.03 -10.62
CA TYR A 289 -14.66 -12.27 -9.50
C TYR A 289 -14.96 -13.54 -8.69
N ALA A 290 -16.09 -14.24 -8.91
CA ALA A 290 -16.31 -15.57 -8.31
C ALA A 290 -15.44 -16.65 -8.97
N ASP A 291 -15.04 -16.42 -10.23
CA ASP A 291 -14.19 -17.30 -11.03
C ASP A 291 -12.72 -16.86 -11.09
N LEU A 292 -12.30 -15.83 -10.33
CA LEU A 292 -10.87 -15.64 -10.15
C LEU A 292 -10.31 -16.88 -9.44
N PRO A 293 -9.40 -17.63 -10.05
CA PRO A 293 -8.78 -18.75 -9.36
C PRO A 293 -8.18 -18.18 -8.08
N VAL A 294 -8.58 -18.72 -6.93
CA VAL A 294 -7.93 -18.44 -5.65
C VAL A 294 -6.44 -18.57 -5.92
N GLU A 295 -5.74 -17.44 -6.00
CA GLU A 295 -4.30 -17.44 -6.31
C GLU A 295 -3.69 -18.39 -5.29
N THR A 296 -3.13 -19.49 -5.78
CA THR A 296 -2.43 -20.41 -4.89
C THR A 296 -1.38 -19.59 -4.14
N SER A 297 -1.09 -19.93 -2.88
CA SER A 297 -0.13 -19.16 -2.06
C SER A 297 1.22 -18.94 -2.75
N LEU A 298 1.58 -19.78 -3.74
CA LEU A 298 2.74 -19.63 -4.60
C LEU A 298 2.58 -18.56 -5.69
N GLN A 299 1.41 -18.45 -6.35
CA GLN A 299 1.15 -17.43 -7.37
C GLN A 299 1.14 -16.03 -6.76
N ALA A 300 0.47 -15.86 -5.62
CA ALA A 300 0.48 -14.59 -4.89
C ALA A 300 1.91 -14.18 -4.48
N LEU A 301 2.73 -15.16 -4.08
CA LEU A 301 4.11 -14.97 -3.68
C LEU A 301 5.01 -14.58 -4.88
N LEU A 302 4.83 -15.20 -6.05
CA LEU A 302 5.56 -14.86 -7.28
C LEU A 302 5.16 -13.48 -7.81
N ASN A 303 3.87 -13.15 -7.80
CA ASN A 303 3.35 -11.89 -8.32
C ASN A 303 3.76 -10.70 -7.44
N SER A 304 3.88 -10.90 -6.13
CA SER A 304 4.29 -9.86 -5.17
C SER A 304 5.80 -9.77 -4.93
N ALA A 305 6.60 -10.63 -5.58
CA ALA A 305 8.03 -10.71 -5.29
C ALA A 305 8.81 -9.47 -5.76
N PRO A 306 9.70 -8.91 -4.91
CA PRO A 306 10.67 -7.92 -5.34
C PRO A 306 11.76 -8.60 -6.17
N TRP A 307 11.54 -8.69 -7.49
CA TRP A 307 12.38 -9.47 -8.42
C TRP A 307 13.84 -8.99 -8.47
N SER A 308 14.08 -7.69 -8.31
CA SER A 308 15.45 -7.12 -8.25
C SER A 308 16.22 -7.64 -7.03
N GLU A 309 15.58 -7.61 -5.85
CA GLU A 309 16.18 -8.09 -4.61
C GLU A 309 16.38 -9.61 -4.63
N THR A 310 15.39 -10.32 -5.17
CA THR A 310 15.41 -11.77 -5.33
C THR A 310 16.55 -12.20 -6.25
N ALA A 311 16.74 -11.51 -7.38
CA ALA A 311 17.83 -11.80 -8.31
C ALA A 311 19.22 -11.59 -7.67
N LEU A 312 19.39 -10.50 -6.90
CA LEU A 312 20.63 -10.24 -6.16
C LEU A 312 20.90 -11.28 -5.08
N LEU A 313 19.85 -11.74 -4.38
CA LEU A 313 19.97 -12.82 -3.42
C LEU A 313 20.39 -14.13 -4.09
N VAL A 314 19.74 -14.52 -5.21
CA VAL A 314 20.10 -15.73 -5.96
C VAL A 314 21.56 -15.66 -6.44
N LEU A 315 22.00 -14.51 -6.95
CA LEU A 315 23.40 -14.28 -7.31
C LEU A 315 24.34 -14.53 -6.12
N LEU A 316 24.02 -13.97 -4.95
CA LEU A 316 24.80 -14.19 -3.73
C LEU A 316 24.88 -15.67 -3.34
N LEU A 317 23.75 -16.37 -3.38
CA LEU A 317 23.68 -17.80 -3.08
C LEU A 317 24.52 -18.63 -4.06
N CYS A 318 24.49 -18.27 -5.36
CA CYS A 318 25.34 -18.89 -6.38
C CYS A 318 26.83 -18.65 -6.11
N VAL A 319 27.23 -17.42 -5.79
CA VAL A 319 28.63 -17.08 -5.48
C VAL A 319 29.10 -17.84 -4.23
N ALA A 320 28.27 -17.88 -3.18
CA ALA A 320 28.58 -18.59 -1.94
C ALA A 320 28.69 -20.11 -2.15
N THR A 321 27.80 -20.69 -2.94
CA THR A 321 27.83 -22.12 -3.29
C THR A 321 29.06 -22.45 -4.14
N THR A 322 29.37 -21.63 -5.14
CA THR A 322 30.56 -21.79 -5.99
C THR A 322 31.83 -21.69 -5.16
N ALA A 323 31.91 -20.72 -4.24
CA ALA A 323 33.04 -20.58 -3.32
C ALA A 323 33.24 -21.83 -2.45
N PHE A 324 32.15 -22.42 -1.97
CA PHE A 324 32.17 -23.63 -1.14
C PHE A 324 32.60 -24.87 -1.94
N VAL A 325 31.99 -25.11 -3.10
CA VAL A 325 32.27 -26.29 -3.94
C VAL A 325 33.69 -26.26 -4.50
N LEU A 326 34.13 -25.11 -5.02
CA LEU A 326 35.49 -24.95 -5.56
C LEU A 326 36.55 -24.75 -4.47
N LYS A 327 36.17 -24.69 -3.19
CA LYS A 327 37.05 -24.41 -2.04
C LYS A 327 37.92 -23.15 -2.26
N ASN A 328 37.38 -22.16 -2.96
CA ASN A 328 38.13 -20.96 -3.36
C ASN A 328 37.98 -19.84 -2.33
N ALA A 329 39.08 -19.51 -1.65
CA ALA A 329 39.11 -18.47 -0.63
C ALA A 329 38.72 -17.09 -1.16
N ARG A 330 39.08 -16.73 -2.40
CA ARG A 330 38.77 -15.40 -2.97
C ARG A 330 37.26 -15.20 -3.16
N LEU A 331 36.59 -16.19 -3.73
CA LEU A 331 35.13 -16.17 -3.92
C LEU A 331 34.39 -16.18 -2.58
N ARG A 332 34.90 -16.90 -1.57
CA ARG A 332 34.35 -16.86 -0.22
C ARG A 332 34.40 -15.44 0.37
N TRP A 333 35.53 -14.75 0.25
CA TRP A 333 35.65 -13.37 0.72
C TRP A 333 34.76 -12.41 -0.06
N ALA A 334 34.59 -12.61 -1.36
CA ALA A 334 33.64 -11.84 -2.17
C ALA A 334 32.20 -12.04 -1.67
N ALA A 335 31.77 -13.29 -1.43
CA ALA A 335 30.46 -13.59 -0.85
C ALA A 335 30.26 -12.98 0.53
N LEU A 336 31.28 -13.04 1.41
CA LEU A 336 31.23 -12.44 2.74
C LEU A 336 31.11 -10.92 2.70
N LEU A 337 31.89 -10.25 1.84
CA LEU A 337 31.82 -8.80 1.68
C LEU A 337 30.47 -8.38 1.10
N PHE A 338 29.99 -9.07 0.07
CA PHE A 338 28.68 -8.82 -0.53
C PHE A 338 27.57 -9.01 0.50
N THR A 339 27.60 -10.11 1.25
CA THR A 339 26.65 -10.38 2.35
C THR A 339 26.66 -9.26 3.39
N PHE A 340 27.85 -8.85 3.84
CA PHE A 340 28.00 -7.84 4.88
C PHE A 340 27.41 -6.49 4.46
N VAL A 341 27.62 -6.08 3.21
CA VAL A 341 27.10 -4.82 2.67
C VAL A 341 25.63 -4.96 2.30
N TYR A 342 25.28 -5.92 1.45
CA TYR A 342 23.94 -6.06 0.88
C TYR A 342 22.92 -6.56 1.90
N LEU A 343 23.12 -7.75 2.47
CA LEU A 343 22.16 -8.29 3.46
C LEU A 343 22.26 -7.55 4.80
N GLY A 344 23.43 -7.02 5.15
CA GLY A 344 23.61 -6.22 6.35
C GLY A 344 22.95 -4.85 6.25
N PHE A 345 23.47 -3.97 5.39
CA PHE A 345 23.10 -2.54 5.40
C PHE A 345 22.03 -2.14 4.38
N VAL A 346 21.91 -2.85 3.25
CA VAL A 346 21.01 -2.45 2.15
C VAL A 346 19.62 -3.07 2.30
N ASN A 347 19.54 -4.40 2.32
CA ASN A 347 18.29 -5.14 2.29
C ASN A 347 17.80 -5.50 3.71
N GLY A 348 18.71 -5.88 4.61
CA GLY A 348 18.34 -6.26 5.98
C GLY A 348 17.67 -7.65 6.10
N THR A 349 17.41 -8.32 4.99
CA THR A 349 16.85 -9.68 4.96
C THR A 349 17.94 -10.72 5.24
N PHE A 350 18.00 -11.21 6.48
CA PHE A 350 18.91 -12.28 6.88
C PHE A 350 18.23 -13.25 7.84
N LEU A 351 18.69 -14.50 7.85
CA LEU A 351 18.19 -15.49 8.80
C LEU A 351 18.62 -15.11 10.23
N SER A 352 17.65 -15.07 11.13
CA SER A 352 17.73 -14.59 12.50
C SER A 352 17.06 -15.59 13.46
N VAL A 353 17.22 -15.38 14.75
CA VAL A 353 16.50 -16.13 15.78
C VAL A 353 15.04 -15.70 15.84
N SER A 354 14.73 -14.47 15.44
CA SER A 354 13.34 -13.99 15.37
C SER A 354 12.50 -14.83 14.39
N HIS A 355 13.07 -15.24 13.25
CA HIS A 355 12.38 -16.15 12.32
C HIS A 355 12.09 -17.51 12.93
N LEU A 356 12.98 -18.03 13.80
CA LEU A 356 12.73 -19.30 14.51
C LEU A 356 11.62 -19.15 15.55
N THR A 357 11.65 -18.09 16.37
CA THR A 357 10.62 -17.86 17.37
C THR A 357 9.27 -17.52 16.73
N ASN A 358 9.28 -16.80 15.62
CA ASN A 358 8.05 -16.43 14.90
C ASN A 358 7.47 -17.62 14.13
N PHE A 359 8.30 -18.54 13.63
CA PHE A 359 7.80 -19.80 13.07
C PHE A 359 7.02 -20.62 14.11
N ILE A 360 7.46 -20.64 15.37
CA ILE A 360 6.73 -21.32 16.46
C ILE A 360 5.41 -20.61 16.76
N LYS A 361 5.42 -19.26 16.76
CA LYS A 361 4.24 -18.45 17.11
C LYS A 361 3.19 -18.36 15.99
N GLN A 362 3.63 -18.31 14.73
CA GLN A 362 2.79 -17.98 13.57
C GLN A 362 2.73 -19.09 12.51
N GLY A 363 3.58 -20.13 12.63
CA GLY A 363 3.63 -21.25 11.69
C GLY A 363 4.41 -20.96 10.40
N PRO A 364 4.39 -21.92 9.43
CA PRO A 364 5.13 -21.82 8.18
C PRO A 364 4.64 -20.70 7.25
N GLY A 365 3.39 -20.25 7.41
CA GLY A 365 2.79 -19.19 6.58
C GLY A 365 3.58 -17.88 6.59
N LEU A 366 4.36 -17.62 7.64
CA LEU A 366 5.24 -16.45 7.74
C LEU A 366 6.22 -16.35 6.56
N PHE A 367 6.76 -17.48 6.09
CA PHE A 367 7.74 -17.49 4.99
C PHE A 367 7.07 -17.39 3.62
N LEU A 368 5.79 -17.73 3.50
CA LEU A 368 5.06 -17.69 2.23
C LEU A 368 4.66 -16.26 1.80
N ASN A 369 4.98 -15.25 2.61
CA ASN A 369 4.69 -13.85 2.30
C ASN A 369 5.93 -13.08 1.82
N ASP A 370 7.12 -13.68 1.82
CA ASP A 370 8.38 -13.03 1.47
C ASP A 370 9.27 -14.01 0.69
N LEU A 371 9.29 -13.85 -0.64
CA LEU A 371 10.03 -14.74 -1.54
C LEU A 371 11.53 -14.77 -1.23
N PRO A 372 12.24 -13.62 -1.10
CA PRO A 372 13.65 -13.61 -0.68
C PRO A 372 13.90 -14.39 0.61
N LEU A 373 13.09 -14.18 1.65
CA LEU A 373 13.24 -14.88 2.92
C LEU A 373 13.00 -16.38 2.77
N LEU A 374 11.97 -16.79 2.03
CA LEU A 374 11.66 -18.19 1.76
C LEU A 374 12.84 -18.89 1.08
N ILE A 375 13.38 -18.29 0.02
CA ILE A 375 14.55 -18.80 -0.70
C ILE A 375 15.73 -18.96 0.25
N LEU A 376 15.99 -17.96 1.10
CA LEU A 376 17.09 -17.98 2.07
C LEU A 376 16.93 -19.11 3.10
N VAL A 377 15.72 -19.30 3.64
CA VAL A 377 15.39 -20.36 4.61
C VAL A 377 15.55 -21.73 3.97
N VAL A 378 14.93 -21.95 2.80
CA VAL A 378 15.00 -23.22 2.06
C VAL A 378 16.46 -23.54 1.73
N PHE A 379 17.20 -22.58 1.16
CA PHE A 379 18.62 -22.74 0.88
C PHE A 379 19.41 -23.11 2.14
N THR A 380 19.17 -22.44 3.25
CA THR A 380 19.89 -22.69 4.51
C THR A 380 19.57 -24.07 5.07
N LEU A 381 18.31 -24.50 5.05
CA LEU A 381 17.90 -25.83 5.51
C LEU A 381 18.50 -26.93 4.62
N VAL A 382 18.37 -26.81 3.31
CA VAL A 382 18.94 -27.76 2.34
C VAL A 382 20.45 -27.87 2.55
N THR A 383 21.18 -26.76 2.51
CA THR A 383 22.64 -26.80 2.68
C THR A 383 23.05 -27.33 4.06
N THR A 384 22.27 -27.07 5.11
CA THR A 384 22.51 -27.60 6.46
C THR A 384 22.34 -29.11 6.56
N VAL A 385 21.32 -29.66 5.90
CA VAL A 385 21.06 -31.11 5.86
C VAL A 385 22.06 -31.85 4.98
N PHE A 386 22.60 -31.24 3.92
CA PHE A 386 23.56 -31.94 3.05
C PHE A 386 25.02 -31.76 3.50
N TRP A 387 25.46 -30.54 3.83
CA TRP A 387 26.86 -30.19 4.11
C TRP A 387 27.11 -29.57 5.50
N GLY A 388 26.08 -29.45 6.34
CA GLY A 388 26.18 -28.76 7.63
C GLY A 388 26.13 -27.24 7.48
N ARG A 389 26.67 -26.50 8.46
CA ARG A 389 26.41 -25.05 8.65
C ARG A 389 27.11 -24.12 7.64
N VAL A 390 26.83 -24.28 6.34
CA VAL A 390 27.38 -23.46 5.24
C VAL A 390 26.97 -21.99 5.39
N PHE A 391 25.71 -21.72 5.76
CA PHE A 391 25.19 -20.36 5.96
C PHE A 391 26.04 -19.55 6.95
N CYS A 392 26.30 -20.10 8.14
CA CYS A 392 27.14 -19.44 9.17
C CYS A 392 28.59 -19.18 8.72
N SER A 393 29.05 -19.86 7.67
CA SER A 393 30.42 -19.77 7.18
C SER A 393 30.59 -18.78 6.03
N SER A 394 29.58 -18.60 5.17
CA SER A 394 29.71 -17.88 3.88
C SER A 394 28.61 -16.86 3.59
N LEU A 395 27.49 -16.88 4.32
CA LEU A 395 26.29 -16.07 4.03
C LEU A 395 25.75 -15.28 5.23
N CYS A 396 26.29 -15.50 6.43
CA CYS A 396 25.87 -14.76 7.62
C CYS A 396 26.58 -13.40 7.68
N PRO A 397 25.87 -12.25 7.68
CA PRO A 397 26.48 -10.92 7.74
C PRO A 397 27.33 -10.70 8.99
N PHE A 398 26.91 -11.25 10.14
CA PHE A 398 27.67 -11.13 11.38
C PHE A 398 28.84 -12.12 11.47
N GLY A 399 28.74 -13.25 10.77
CA GLY A 399 29.89 -14.11 10.52
C GLY A 399 30.95 -13.37 9.70
N ALA A 400 30.53 -12.64 8.67
CA ALA A 400 31.41 -11.80 7.86
C ALA A 400 32.06 -10.69 8.70
N LEU A 401 31.30 -9.99 9.56
CA LEU A 401 31.87 -8.99 10.47
C LEU A 401 32.98 -9.57 11.35
N GLN A 402 32.76 -10.73 11.98
CA GLN A 402 33.77 -11.36 12.83
C GLN A 402 34.98 -11.85 12.04
N ASP A 403 34.80 -12.35 10.80
CA ASP A 403 35.92 -12.73 9.93
C ASP A 403 36.74 -11.51 9.49
N ILE A 404 36.08 -10.39 9.17
CA ILE A 404 36.74 -9.11 8.84
C ILE A 404 37.54 -8.62 10.05
N LEU A 405 36.94 -8.63 11.25
CA LEU A 405 37.62 -8.28 12.49
C LEU A 405 38.82 -9.18 12.75
N GLU A 406 38.68 -10.49 12.56
CA GLU A 406 39.80 -11.43 12.70
C GLU A 406 40.94 -11.08 11.73
N ARG A 407 40.66 -10.59 10.53
CA ARG A 407 41.71 -10.22 9.57
C ARG A 407 42.40 -8.91 9.92
N ILE A 408 41.70 -7.97 10.54
CA ILE A 408 42.22 -6.66 10.95
C ILE A 408 43.00 -6.76 12.28
N VAL A 409 42.54 -7.59 13.21
CA VAL A 409 43.13 -7.67 14.56
C VAL A 409 44.48 -8.42 14.54
N PRO A 410 45.55 -7.82 15.09
CA PRO A 410 46.87 -8.45 15.17
C PRO A 410 46.85 -9.81 15.88
N LYS A 411 47.59 -10.79 15.37
CA LYS A 411 47.66 -12.14 15.97
C LYS A 411 48.08 -12.14 17.44
N ARG A 412 48.88 -11.16 17.88
CA ARG A 412 49.35 -10.99 19.28
C ARG A 412 48.24 -10.77 20.31
N TRP A 413 47.09 -10.25 19.91
CA TRP A 413 45.97 -10.00 20.82
C TRP A 413 45.07 -11.22 20.98
N ARG A 414 45.25 -12.24 20.13
CA ARG A 414 44.43 -13.45 20.15
C ARG A 414 44.85 -14.33 21.33
N ARG A 415 43.88 -14.76 22.10
CA ARG A 415 44.06 -15.66 23.24
C ARG A 415 43.27 -16.95 22.99
N THR A 416 43.90 -18.09 23.24
CA THR A 416 43.19 -19.36 23.31
C THR A 416 42.65 -19.54 24.73
N LEU A 417 41.37 -19.88 24.84
CA LEU A 417 40.76 -20.16 26.14
C LEU A 417 41.20 -21.55 26.63
N PRO A 418 41.34 -21.75 27.96
CA PRO A 418 41.53 -23.07 28.55
C PRO A 418 40.44 -24.04 28.07
N GLN A 419 40.81 -25.27 27.74
CA GLN A 419 39.90 -26.23 27.09
C GLN A 419 38.65 -26.54 27.92
N TRP A 420 38.78 -26.64 29.25
CA TRP A 420 37.66 -26.88 30.15
C TRP A 420 36.61 -25.76 30.10
N LEU A 421 37.05 -24.50 29.99
CA LEU A 421 36.18 -23.33 29.89
C LEU A 421 35.57 -23.26 28.49
N HIS A 422 36.36 -23.58 27.47
CA HIS A 422 35.89 -23.65 26.10
C HIS A 422 34.72 -24.65 25.95
N ASP A 423 34.87 -25.88 26.47
CA ASP A 423 33.88 -26.93 26.34
C ASP A 423 32.57 -26.60 27.09
N ARG A 424 32.66 -25.99 28.27
CA ARG A 424 31.48 -25.52 29.00
C ARG A 424 30.81 -24.33 28.33
N ALA A 425 31.59 -23.37 27.83
CA ALA A 425 31.05 -22.18 27.19
C ALA A 425 30.32 -22.50 25.88
N LEU A 426 30.64 -23.60 25.20
CA LEU A 426 29.90 -24.07 24.02
C LEU A 426 28.43 -24.40 24.32
N TRP A 427 28.10 -24.79 25.56
CA TRP A 427 26.73 -25.07 25.98
C TRP A 427 25.88 -23.80 26.14
N LEU A 428 26.50 -22.64 26.36
CA LEU A 428 25.79 -21.38 26.63
C LEU A 428 24.80 -21.01 25.52
N LYS A 429 25.19 -21.11 24.25
CA LYS A 429 24.28 -20.85 23.11
C LYS A 429 23.06 -21.78 23.06
N TYR A 430 23.20 -23.02 23.56
CA TYR A 430 22.09 -23.98 23.61
C TYR A 430 21.16 -23.67 24.78
N VAL A 431 21.71 -23.22 25.91
CA VAL A 431 20.91 -22.69 27.03
C VAL A 431 20.13 -21.43 26.60
N ILE A 432 20.78 -20.49 25.89
CA ILE A 432 20.12 -19.31 25.34
C ILE A 432 19.02 -19.72 24.36
N LEU A 433 19.32 -20.64 23.42
CA LEU A 433 18.32 -21.14 22.48
C LEU A 433 17.12 -21.77 23.22
N ALA A 434 17.36 -22.67 24.17
CA ALA A 434 16.30 -23.31 24.95
C ALA A 434 15.46 -22.30 25.71
N GLY A 435 16.08 -21.30 26.35
CA GLY A 435 15.38 -20.20 27.01
C GLY A 435 14.51 -19.41 26.03
N LEU A 436 15.03 -19.07 24.85
CA LEU A 436 14.25 -18.40 23.81
C LEU A 436 13.07 -19.25 23.31
N MET A 437 13.26 -20.56 23.14
CA MET A 437 12.17 -21.47 22.75
C MET A 437 11.10 -21.56 23.84
N VAL A 438 11.49 -21.70 25.11
CA VAL A 438 10.55 -21.70 26.24
C VAL A 438 9.78 -20.38 26.30
N THR A 439 10.46 -19.24 26.19
CA THR A 439 9.76 -17.94 26.18
C THR A 439 8.84 -17.81 24.97
N ALA A 440 9.23 -18.31 23.79
CA ALA A 440 8.41 -18.24 22.59
C ALA A 440 7.13 -19.07 22.70
N VAL A 441 7.17 -20.22 23.39
CA VAL A 441 6.02 -21.11 23.61
C VAL A 441 5.16 -20.64 24.79
N SER A 442 5.78 -20.28 25.91
CA SER A 442 5.08 -19.93 27.15
C SER A 442 4.52 -18.51 27.14
N TYR A 443 5.15 -17.60 26.40
CA TYR A 443 4.76 -16.20 26.34
C TYR A 443 4.83 -15.72 24.88
N SER A 444 3.71 -15.87 24.15
CA SER A 444 3.50 -15.21 22.85
C SER A 444 3.83 -13.71 22.95
N GLU A 445 3.53 -13.17 24.13
CA GLU A 445 3.65 -11.79 24.53
C GLU A 445 5.04 -11.35 25.06
N LEU A 446 6.12 -12.12 24.88
CA LEU A 446 7.48 -11.67 25.21
C LEU A 446 8.43 -11.86 24.02
N THR A 447 9.13 -10.79 23.65
CA THR A 447 10.13 -10.77 22.56
C THR A 447 11.50 -10.45 23.11
N VAL A 448 12.18 -11.47 23.64
CA VAL A 448 13.49 -11.33 24.32
C VAL A 448 14.67 -11.53 23.34
N PHE A 449 14.42 -12.01 22.12
CA PHE A 449 15.46 -12.34 21.14
C PHE A 449 16.40 -11.18 20.81
N GLN A 450 15.92 -9.92 20.87
CA GLN A 450 16.70 -8.72 20.57
C GLN A 450 17.98 -8.57 21.42
N TYR A 451 17.96 -9.06 22.67
CA TYR A 451 19.12 -8.97 23.57
C TYR A 451 20.19 -10.02 23.25
N PHE A 452 19.78 -11.12 22.60
CA PHE A 452 20.66 -12.22 22.22
C PHE A 452 21.04 -12.18 20.74
N GLU A 453 20.58 -11.15 20.02
CA GLU A 453 20.83 -10.97 18.60
C GLU A 453 21.35 -9.55 18.31
N PRO A 454 22.66 -9.29 18.47
CA PRO A 454 23.24 -7.95 18.35
C PRO A 454 23.30 -7.45 16.89
N PHE A 455 22.88 -8.26 15.91
CA PHE A 455 22.94 -7.92 14.48
C PHE A 455 22.07 -6.72 14.16
N GLY A 456 20.85 -6.69 14.71
CA GLY A 456 19.89 -5.63 14.44
C GLY A 456 20.39 -4.26 14.90
N THR A 457 21.15 -4.22 16.00
CA THR A 457 21.75 -3.00 16.54
C THR A 457 22.72 -2.35 15.55
N LEU A 458 23.58 -3.16 14.92
CA LEU A 458 24.62 -2.68 14.01
C LEU A 458 24.04 -2.25 12.66
N PHE A 459 23.15 -3.06 12.09
CA PHE A 459 22.67 -2.88 10.73
C PHE A 459 21.47 -1.91 10.63
N TYR A 460 20.67 -1.79 11.69
CA TYR A 460 19.50 -0.90 11.72
C TYR A 460 19.67 0.34 12.59
N GLN A 461 20.89 0.61 13.09
CA GLN A 461 21.23 1.79 13.89
C GLN A 461 20.27 2.00 15.08
N SER A 462 20.38 1.15 16.11
CA SER A 462 19.53 1.27 17.31
C SER A 462 19.86 2.53 18.12
N GLN A 463 18.86 3.12 18.77
CA GLN A 463 19.05 4.24 19.73
C GLN A 463 19.35 3.75 21.17
N SER A 464 19.26 2.44 21.44
CA SER A 464 19.42 1.89 22.78
C SER A 464 20.89 1.71 23.17
N VAL A 465 21.32 2.42 24.22
CA VAL A 465 22.68 2.31 24.79
C VAL A 465 22.97 0.89 25.26
N LEU A 466 21.98 0.18 25.82
CA LEU A 466 22.14 -1.20 26.28
C LEU A 466 22.46 -2.16 25.13
N LEU A 467 21.76 -2.04 23.99
CA LEU A 467 22.02 -2.89 22.83
C LEU A 467 23.39 -2.61 22.20
N TRP A 468 23.82 -1.34 22.19
CA TRP A 468 25.19 -0.99 21.81
C TRP A 468 26.24 -1.54 22.78
N ALA A 469 25.97 -1.54 24.09
CA ALA A 469 26.85 -2.15 25.08
C ALA A 469 26.99 -3.67 24.86
N ILE A 470 25.88 -4.37 24.57
CA ILE A 470 25.87 -5.81 24.26
C ILE A 470 26.65 -6.09 22.96
N LEU A 471 26.39 -5.31 21.90
CA LEU A 471 27.14 -5.43 20.64
C LEU A 471 28.63 -5.20 20.86
N SER A 472 29.01 -4.13 21.56
CA SER A 472 30.40 -3.82 21.88
C SER A 472 31.07 -4.93 22.68
N LEU A 473 30.37 -5.52 23.66
CA LEU A 473 30.88 -6.67 24.41
C LEU A 473 31.21 -7.85 23.50
N PHE A 474 30.32 -8.21 22.56
CA PHE A 474 30.56 -9.32 21.63
C PHE A 474 31.63 -9.01 20.58
N VAL A 475 31.71 -7.77 20.11
CA VAL A 475 32.76 -7.32 19.18
C VAL A 475 34.12 -7.34 19.88
N LEU A 476 34.20 -6.81 21.10
CA LEU A 476 35.42 -6.87 21.93
C LEU A 476 35.83 -8.32 22.22
N GLY A 477 34.88 -9.19 22.57
CA GLY A 477 35.16 -10.62 22.72
C GLY A 477 35.73 -11.24 21.45
N SER A 478 35.27 -10.80 20.27
CA SER A 478 35.75 -11.26 18.97
C SER A 478 37.16 -10.77 18.61
N VAL A 479 37.65 -9.70 19.26
CA VAL A 479 39.06 -9.25 19.14
C VAL A 479 40.01 -10.26 19.79
N PHE A 480 39.64 -10.79 20.96
CA PHE A 480 40.49 -11.73 21.70
C PHE A 480 40.30 -13.18 21.27
N VAL A 481 39.06 -13.57 20.94
CA VAL A 481 38.70 -14.94 20.58
C VAL A 481 38.00 -14.93 19.21
N PRO A 482 38.58 -15.57 18.17
CA PRO A 482 37.96 -15.64 16.85
C PRO A 482 36.52 -16.17 16.90
N ARG A 483 35.61 -15.48 16.21
CA ARG A 483 34.18 -15.83 16.13
C ARG A 483 33.50 -16.03 17.50
N PHE A 484 33.86 -15.23 18.51
CA PHE A 484 33.42 -15.37 19.90
C PHE A 484 31.91 -15.55 20.05
N TYR A 485 31.11 -14.64 19.48
CA TYR A 485 29.66 -14.69 19.58
C TYR A 485 29.08 -15.91 18.84
N CYS A 486 29.54 -16.18 17.62
CA CYS A 486 29.09 -17.35 16.85
C CYS A 486 29.41 -18.69 17.53
N ARG A 487 30.44 -18.72 18.39
CA ARG A 487 30.87 -19.90 19.13
C ARG A 487 30.04 -20.14 20.39
N TYR A 488 29.77 -19.07 21.16
CA TYR A 488 29.26 -19.20 22.53
C TYR A 488 27.86 -18.62 22.77
N ALA A 489 27.38 -17.69 21.96
CA ALA A 489 26.13 -16.96 22.25
C ALA A 489 25.07 -17.05 21.14
N CYS A 490 25.47 -17.31 19.88
CA CYS A 490 24.55 -17.30 18.72
C CYS A 490 23.49 -18.42 18.78
N PRO A 491 22.20 -18.10 19.00
CA PRO A 491 21.15 -19.12 19.13
C PRO A 491 20.81 -19.76 17.78
N LEU A 492 20.86 -18.98 16.70
CA LEU A 492 20.68 -19.48 15.33
C LEU A 492 21.80 -20.46 14.95
N GLY A 493 23.04 -20.18 15.36
CA GLY A 493 24.16 -21.09 15.16
C GLY A 493 24.04 -22.38 15.98
N ALA A 494 23.31 -22.34 17.10
CA ALA A 494 22.96 -23.50 17.90
C ALA A 494 21.86 -24.35 17.22
N SER A 495 20.79 -23.72 16.73
CA SER A 495 19.68 -24.41 16.05
C SER A 495 20.16 -25.12 14.77
N LEU A 496 20.90 -24.42 13.91
CA LEU A 496 21.53 -25.01 12.72
C LEU A 496 22.57 -26.08 13.10
N GLY A 497 23.17 -25.97 14.29
CA GLY A 497 24.06 -26.98 14.85
C GLY A 497 23.35 -28.30 15.13
N VAL A 498 22.17 -28.23 15.76
CA VAL A 498 21.31 -29.40 16.01
C VAL A 498 20.88 -30.04 14.68
N ILE A 499 20.41 -29.24 13.72
CA ILE A 499 19.99 -29.74 12.40
C ILE A 499 21.17 -30.41 11.67
N SER A 500 22.38 -29.84 11.75
CA SER A 500 23.57 -30.40 11.09
C SER A 500 24.03 -31.76 11.64
N VAL A 501 23.50 -32.24 12.78
CA VAL A 501 23.74 -33.61 13.24
C VAL A 501 23.17 -34.62 12.26
N ALA A 502 22.07 -34.30 11.57
CA ALA A 502 21.49 -35.15 10.53
C ALA A 502 22.20 -35.02 9.17
N ALA A 503 23.33 -34.30 9.09
CA ALA A 503 23.96 -34.02 7.79
C ALA A 503 24.44 -35.28 7.06
N PHE A 504 24.12 -35.39 5.77
CA PHE A 504 24.48 -36.56 4.93
C PHE A 504 25.98 -36.67 4.66
N TRP A 505 26.64 -35.59 4.23
CA TRP A 505 28.07 -35.59 3.90
C TRP A 505 28.93 -34.95 4.99
N LYS A 506 29.14 -35.71 6.06
CA LYS A 506 30.09 -35.32 7.12
C LYS A 506 31.54 -35.56 6.67
N ILE A 507 32.42 -34.64 7.06
CA ILE A 507 33.86 -34.83 6.92
C ILE A 507 34.28 -35.99 7.83
N LYS A 508 34.67 -37.11 7.25
CA LYS A 508 35.19 -38.29 7.97
C LYS A 508 36.69 -38.14 8.19
N ARG A 509 37.18 -38.65 9.32
CA ARG A 509 38.62 -38.79 9.57
C ARG A 509 39.13 -39.95 8.73
N VAL A 510 40.22 -39.73 8.01
CA VAL A 510 40.97 -40.78 7.32
C VAL A 510 42.08 -41.29 8.25
N PRO A 511 42.63 -42.51 8.05
CA PRO A 511 43.67 -43.06 8.93
C PRO A 511 44.89 -42.13 9.11
N GLN A 512 45.22 -41.35 8.08
CA GLN A 512 46.31 -40.37 8.12
C GLN A 512 46.06 -39.21 9.10
N CYS A 513 44.81 -38.99 9.54
CA CYS A 513 44.46 -37.99 10.55
C CYS A 513 44.93 -38.35 11.96
N GLU A 514 45.37 -39.58 12.22
CA GLU A 514 45.92 -39.99 13.52
C GLU A 514 47.32 -39.40 13.78
N VAL A 515 48.06 -39.06 12.70
CA VAL A 515 49.41 -38.51 12.78
C VAL A 515 49.45 -37.03 12.35
N CYS A 516 48.54 -36.60 11.47
CA CYS A 516 48.52 -35.24 10.93
C CYS A 516 47.80 -34.23 11.86
N LYS A 517 48.53 -33.20 12.33
CA LYS A 517 48.00 -32.10 13.17
C LYS A 517 47.58 -30.83 12.41
N VAL A 518 47.65 -30.84 11.07
CA VAL A 518 47.43 -29.64 10.25
C VAL A 518 46.03 -29.03 10.47
N CYS A 519 44.99 -29.88 10.53
CA CYS A 519 43.63 -29.40 10.74
C CYS A 519 43.38 -28.90 12.17
N GLU A 520 44.06 -29.48 13.17
CA GLU A 520 43.96 -29.03 14.57
C GLU A 520 44.63 -27.66 14.75
N SER A 521 45.83 -27.47 14.20
CA SER A 521 46.55 -26.19 14.30
C SER A 521 45.91 -25.09 13.45
N ALA A 522 45.28 -25.44 12.34
CA ALA A 522 44.58 -24.48 11.48
C ALA A 522 43.14 -24.18 11.92
N CYS A 523 42.56 -24.91 12.88
CA CYS A 523 41.16 -24.74 13.27
C CYS A 523 41.00 -23.49 14.17
N PRO A 524 40.42 -22.38 13.68
CA PRO A 524 40.26 -21.17 14.49
C PRO A 524 39.26 -21.36 15.64
N THR A 525 38.40 -22.38 15.55
CA THR A 525 37.33 -22.67 16.50
C THR A 525 37.65 -23.82 17.46
N GLY A 526 38.83 -24.46 17.34
CA GLY A 526 39.25 -25.55 18.22
C GLY A 526 38.35 -26.79 18.20
N ALA A 527 37.59 -27.00 17.13
CA ALA A 527 36.61 -28.09 17.00
C ALA A 527 37.25 -29.44 16.63
N ILE A 528 38.50 -29.45 16.17
CA ILE A 528 39.23 -30.65 15.74
C ILE A 528 40.26 -30.98 16.83
N ARG A 529 40.19 -32.19 17.37
CA ARG A 529 41.13 -32.71 18.38
C ARG A 529 41.64 -34.08 17.97
N MET A 530 42.94 -34.34 18.13
CA MET A 530 43.41 -35.72 18.15
C MET A 530 42.83 -36.47 19.35
N GLN A 531 42.56 -37.77 19.18
CA GLN A 531 42.41 -38.65 20.33
C GLN A 531 43.75 -38.64 21.07
N LYS A 532 43.72 -38.36 22.38
CA LYS A 532 44.87 -38.68 23.23
C LYS A 532 44.97 -40.20 23.22
N ILE A 533 45.99 -40.71 22.53
CA ILE A 533 46.39 -42.13 22.60
C ILE A 533 46.89 -42.39 24.02
#